data_AF-A0A0Q6AQV7-F1
#
_entry.id   AF-A0A0Q6AQV7-F1
#
_cell.length_a   1.000
_cell.length_b   1.000
_cell.length_c   1.000
_cell.angle_alpha   90.00
_cell.angle_beta   90.00
_cell.angle_gamma   90.00
#
_symmetry.space_group_name_H-M   'P 1'
#
loop_
_entity.id
_entity.type
_entity.pdbx_description
1 polymer ?
#
loop_
_entity_poly.entity_id
_entity_poly.type
_entity_poly.pdbx_seq_one_letter_code
_entity_poly.pdbx_strand_id
1 'polypeptide(L)'
;MPFIDVDSEKFYAYAKLLQTRLPKRDLSEVIQLDDEIALEYYRLQKIKEGAIELTKNEDGELSGITEAGLKRQKEEEVLLSEIIHLLNSQFGTEFEEADKLFFDQIEAELLEDETLKLQAKANKLDTFKYAFDDKFIEKLIGRMDQNQEIFEKILEDKAFGGLVKEFIMKRIYNQLNKE
;
A
#
# COMPACT_ATOMS: atom_id res chain seq x y z
N MET A 1 -29.41 25.25 -32.96
CA MET A 1 -30.36 24.25 -33.49
C MET A 1 -31.30 23.86 -32.36
N PRO A 2 -32.59 24.24 -32.37
CA PRO A 2 -33.51 23.91 -31.30
C PRO A 2 -34.44 22.78 -31.77
N PHE A 3 -34.03 21.54 -31.51
CA PHE A 3 -34.96 20.41 -31.49
C PHE A 3 -34.86 19.82 -30.08
N ILE A 4 -35.55 20.47 -29.15
CA ILE A 4 -35.92 19.87 -27.87
C ILE A 4 -37.01 18.89 -28.25
N ASP A 5 -36.63 17.63 -28.38
CA ASP A 5 -37.58 16.55 -28.58
C ASP A 5 -38.41 16.42 -27.29
N VAL A 6 -39.56 17.08 -27.30
CA VAL A 6 -40.49 17.15 -26.17
C VAL A 6 -40.95 15.75 -25.76
N ASP A 7 -40.97 14.79 -26.69
CA ASP A 7 -41.38 13.43 -26.37
C ASP A 7 -40.28 12.69 -25.61
N SER A 8 -39.01 12.94 -25.93
CA SER A 8 -37.86 12.44 -25.16
C SER A 8 -37.81 13.00 -23.74
N GLU A 9 -38.11 14.29 -23.54
CA GLU A 9 -38.17 14.89 -22.19
C GLU A 9 -39.34 14.35 -21.36
N LYS A 10 -40.51 14.18 -21.98
CA LYS A 10 -41.66 13.54 -21.32
C LYS A 10 -41.38 12.10 -20.95
N PHE A 11 -40.72 11.35 -21.83
CA PHE A 11 -40.30 9.98 -21.55
C PHE A 11 -39.29 9.91 -20.41
N TYR A 12 -38.31 10.81 -20.38
CA TYR A 12 -37.33 10.90 -19.29
C TYR A 12 -38.01 11.20 -17.94
N ALA A 13 -38.92 12.17 -17.89
CA ALA A 13 -39.67 12.51 -16.68
C ALA A 13 -40.53 11.32 -16.20
N TYR A 14 -41.18 10.61 -17.14
CA TYR A 14 -41.97 9.42 -16.84
C TYR A 14 -41.10 8.27 -16.31
N ALA A 15 -39.98 7.96 -16.99
CA ALA A 15 -39.05 6.90 -16.59
C ALA A 15 -38.44 7.14 -15.21
N LYS A 16 -38.08 8.40 -14.90
CA LYS A 16 -37.58 8.81 -13.58
C LYS A 16 -38.62 8.58 -12.49
N LEU A 17 -39.88 8.92 -12.74
CA LEU A 17 -40.96 8.67 -11.78
C LEU A 17 -41.24 7.18 -11.62
N LEU A 18 -41.22 6.43 -12.72
CA LEU A 18 -41.44 4.97 -12.74
C LEU A 18 -40.35 4.23 -11.93
N GLN A 19 -39.09 4.69 -11.99
CA GLN A 19 -38.00 4.14 -11.19
C GLN A 19 -38.28 4.19 -9.68
N THR A 20 -38.97 5.23 -9.19
CA THR A 20 -39.33 5.33 -7.76
C THR A 20 -40.45 4.38 -7.33
N ARG A 21 -41.21 3.84 -8.29
CA ARG A 21 -42.39 2.99 -8.06
C ARG A 21 -42.16 1.52 -8.39
N LEU A 22 -41.06 1.20 -9.07
CA LEU A 22 -40.65 -0.17 -9.30
C LEU A 22 -40.24 -0.79 -7.95
N PRO A 23 -40.67 -2.03 -7.66
CA PRO A 23 -40.22 -2.73 -6.47
C PRO A 23 -38.69 -2.78 -6.52
N LYS A 24 -38.05 -2.36 -5.42
CA LYS A 24 -36.60 -2.56 -5.24
C LYS A 24 -36.40 -4.05 -5.45
N ARG A 25 -35.77 -4.43 -6.55
CA ARG A 25 -35.21 -5.77 -6.68
C ARG A 25 -34.40 -5.98 -5.41
N ASP A 26 -34.49 -7.15 -4.79
CA ASP A 26 -33.50 -7.62 -3.83
C ASP A 26 -32.14 -7.55 -4.53
N LEU A 27 -31.55 -6.36 -4.52
CA LEU A 27 -30.13 -6.14 -4.44
C LEU A 27 -29.82 -6.51 -3.00
N SER A 28 -29.89 -7.82 -2.75
CA SER A 28 -29.10 -8.45 -1.72
C SER A 28 -27.71 -7.86 -1.86
N GLU A 29 -27.35 -7.06 -0.87
CA GLU A 29 -25.97 -6.67 -0.58
C GLU A 29 -25.26 -5.91 -1.71
N VAL A 30 -25.71 -4.67 -1.97
CA VAL A 30 -24.71 -3.61 -2.15
C VAL A 30 -24.38 -3.09 -0.76
N ILE A 31 -23.67 -3.92 -0.01
CA ILE A 31 -22.96 -3.44 1.17
C ILE A 31 -21.86 -2.53 0.63
N GLN A 32 -21.89 -1.25 1.02
CA GLN A 32 -20.72 -0.38 0.85
C GLN A 32 -19.63 -0.88 1.79
N LEU A 33 -18.78 -1.74 1.24
CA LEU A 33 -17.63 -2.36 1.87
C LEU A 33 -16.39 -1.68 1.30
N ASP A 34 -16.14 -0.40 1.59
CA ASP A 34 -14.83 0.20 1.27
C ASP A 34 -13.85 0.08 2.44
N ASP A 35 -14.33 -0.10 3.68
CA ASP A 35 -13.48 -0.17 4.89
C ASP A 35 -13.34 -1.57 5.54
N GLU A 36 -14.05 -2.60 5.05
CA GLU A 36 -14.08 -3.93 5.71
C GLU A 36 -13.58 -5.12 4.82
N ILE A 37 -13.11 -4.88 3.58
CA ILE A 37 -12.72 -5.94 2.62
C ILE A 37 -11.35 -6.61 2.93
N ALA A 38 -10.60 -6.16 3.92
CA ALA A 38 -9.28 -6.76 4.22
C ALA A 38 -9.35 -8.19 4.80
N LEU A 39 -10.53 -8.72 5.14
CA LEU A 39 -10.67 -10.03 5.81
C LEU A 39 -11.35 -11.13 4.97
N GLU A 40 -11.94 -10.84 3.81
CA GLU A 40 -12.68 -11.87 3.03
C GLU A 40 -11.81 -12.79 2.17
N TYR A 41 -10.58 -12.40 1.83
CA TYR A 41 -9.75 -13.18 0.89
C TYR A 41 -8.77 -14.17 1.52
N TYR A 42 -8.66 -14.24 2.85
CA TYR A 42 -7.99 -15.38 3.50
C TYR A 42 -8.95 -16.57 3.61
N ARG A 43 -9.30 -17.16 2.47
CA ARG A 43 -9.86 -18.51 2.47
C ARG A 43 -8.75 -19.47 2.90
N LEU A 44 -8.86 -20.04 4.10
CA LEU A 44 -8.04 -21.17 4.53
C LEU A 44 -8.24 -22.33 3.55
N GLN A 45 -7.30 -22.50 2.63
CA GLN A 45 -7.27 -23.61 1.69
C GLN A 45 -6.42 -24.72 2.33
N LYS A 46 -7.04 -25.86 2.66
CA LYS A 46 -6.35 -27.03 3.21
C LYS A 46 -5.41 -27.60 2.13
N ILE A 47 -4.16 -27.15 2.15
CA ILE A 47 -3.12 -27.54 1.17
C ILE A 47 -2.67 -29.00 1.30
N LYS A 48 -2.97 -29.67 2.43
CA LYS A 48 -2.63 -31.07 2.64
C LYS A 48 -3.53 -31.69 3.71
N GLU A 49 -4.09 -32.86 3.41
CA GLU A 49 -4.68 -33.77 4.39
C GLU A 49 -3.98 -35.11 4.24
N GLY A 50 -3.35 -35.59 5.30
CA GLY A 50 -2.66 -36.86 5.30
C GLY A 50 -2.39 -37.30 6.73
N ALA A 51 -2.46 -38.60 6.97
CA ALA A 51 -1.97 -39.19 8.21
C ALA A 51 -0.44 -39.05 8.22
N ILE A 52 0.09 -38.45 9.27
CA ILE A 52 1.53 -38.54 9.56
C ILE A 52 1.74 -39.97 10.05
N GLU A 53 2.12 -40.87 9.14
CA GLU A 53 2.58 -42.20 9.56
C GLU A 53 3.92 -42.04 10.26
N LEU A 54 3.94 -42.27 11.57
CA LEU A 54 5.18 -42.46 12.30
C LEU A 54 5.82 -43.77 11.84
N THR A 55 6.89 -43.67 11.07
CA THR A 55 7.85 -44.76 10.88
C THR A 55 8.46 -45.09 12.24
N LYS A 56 7.95 -46.16 12.88
CA LYS A 56 8.62 -46.76 14.05
C LYS A 56 10.03 -47.15 13.60
N ASN A 57 11.04 -46.42 14.08
CA ASN A 57 12.50 -46.65 14.00
C ASN A 57 13.34 -45.53 13.35
N GLU A 58 12.82 -44.33 13.13
CA GLU A 58 13.68 -43.16 12.86
C GLU A 58 13.76 -42.26 14.10
N ASP A 59 14.97 -42.19 14.68
CA ASP A 59 15.32 -41.16 15.67
C ASP A 59 15.36 -39.81 14.94
N GLY A 60 14.21 -39.14 14.87
CA GLY A 60 14.13 -37.77 14.40
C GLY A 60 14.86 -36.85 15.37
N GLU A 61 15.98 -36.27 14.94
CA GLU A 61 16.62 -35.19 15.68
C GLU A 61 15.63 -34.02 15.80
N LEU A 62 15.20 -33.76 17.03
CA LEU A 62 14.47 -32.54 17.37
C LEU A 62 15.46 -31.37 17.24
N SER A 63 15.31 -30.57 16.19
CA SER A 63 15.95 -29.26 16.14
C SER A 63 15.50 -28.48 17.37
N GLY A 64 16.46 -28.11 18.23
CA GLY A 64 16.17 -27.38 19.45
C GLY A 64 15.38 -26.10 19.18
N ILE A 65 14.46 -25.77 20.08
CA ILE A 65 13.70 -24.52 20.07
C ILE A 65 14.65 -23.32 20.07
N THR A 66 14.94 -22.74 18.91
CA THR A 66 15.83 -21.56 18.79
C THR A 66 15.11 -20.24 19.08
N GLU A 67 13.78 -20.22 19.12
CA GLU A 67 13.00 -19.01 19.41
C GLU A 67 12.33 -19.10 20.79
N ALA A 68 13.11 -18.76 21.81
CA ALA A 68 12.57 -18.27 23.06
C ALA A 68 11.65 -17.07 22.75
N GLY A 69 10.46 -17.05 23.36
CA GLY A 69 9.38 -16.10 23.13
C GLY A 69 9.71 -14.66 23.51
N LEU A 70 10.63 -14.04 22.79
CA LEU A 70 10.67 -12.61 22.63
C LEU A 70 9.54 -12.27 21.68
N LYS A 71 8.52 -11.58 22.20
CA LYS A 71 7.59 -10.81 21.38
C LYS A 71 8.47 -9.91 20.50
N ARG A 72 8.75 -10.33 19.26
CA ARG A 72 9.18 -9.37 18.24
C ARG A 72 8.06 -8.34 18.26
N GLN A 73 8.38 -7.08 18.53
CA GLN A 73 7.47 -6.01 18.17
C GLN A 73 7.16 -6.30 16.71
N LYS A 74 5.91 -6.66 16.44
CA LYS A 74 5.41 -6.64 15.09
C LYS A 74 5.67 -5.19 14.71
N GLU A 75 6.68 -4.96 13.88
CA GLU A 75 6.76 -3.72 13.14
C GLU A 75 5.43 -3.72 12.40
N GLU A 76 4.43 -3.09 13.02
CA GLU A 76 3.18 -2.76 12.37
C GLU A 76 3.63 -2.13 11.08
N GLU A 77 3.28 -2.77 9.98
CA GLU A 77 3.53 -2.22 8.66
C GLU A 77 2.75 -0.92 8.65
N VAL A 78 3.43 0.17 9.04
CA VAL A 78 2.85 1.49 9.19
C VAL A 78 2.26 1.78 7.83
N LEU A 79 0.93 1.73 7.77
CA LEU A 79 0.21 1.97 6.55
C LEU A 79 0.59 3.38 6.10
N LEU A 80 0.72 3.59 4.79
CA LEU A 80 1.18 4.88 4.29
C LEU A 80 0.23 6.04 4.72
N SER A 81 -1.02 5.71 5.08
CA SER A 81 -1.98 6.60 5.74
C SER A 81 -1.52 7.11 7.11
N GLU A 82 -0.87 6.29 7.93
CA GLU A 82 -0.34 6.71 9.24
C GLU A 82 0.82 7.71 9.10
N ILE A 83 1.57 7.64 8.00
CA ILE A 83 2.68 8.57 7.72
C ILE A 83 2.14 9.90 7.25
N ILE A 84 1.11 9.92 6.40
CA ILE A 84 0.48 11.18 5.99
C ILE A 84 -0.06 11.90 7.23
N HIS A 85 -0.71 11.18 8.14
CA HIS A 85 -1.10 11.73 9.43
C HIS A 85 0.08 12.21 10.27
N LEU A 86 1.17 11.45 10.36
CA LEU A 86 2.39 11.83 11.07
C LEU A 86 3.00 13.11 10.48
N LEU A 87 3.15 13.16 9.16
CA LEU A 87 3.70 14.28 8.41
C LEU A 87 2.84 15.55 8.58
N ASN A 88 1.53 15.43 8.43
CA ASN A 88 0.58 16.52 8.67
C ASN A 88 0.64 17.04 10.12
N SER A 89 0.69 16.13 11.09
CA SER A 89 0.75 16.50 12.51
C SER A 89 2.06 17.19 12.91
N GLN A 90 3.18 16.78 12.31
CA GLN A 90 4.52 17.24 12.70
C GLN A 90 4.96 18.48 11.91
N PHE A 91 4.53 18.63 10.65
CA PHE A 91 4.97 19.68 9.75
C PHE A 91 3.85 20.64 9.33
N GLY A 92 2.64 20.46 9.85
CA GLY A 92 1.48 21.30 9.55
C GLY A 92 1.11 21.29 8.07
N THR A 93 1.32 20.16 7.40
CA THR A 93 0.94 19.96 6.00
C THR A 93 -0.52 19.54 5.89
N GLU A 94 -1.13 19.79 4.73
CA GLU A 94 -2.52 19.44 4.43
C GLU A 94 -2.57 18.31 3.38
N PHE A 95 -1.67 17.33 3.48
CA PHE A 95 -1.68 16.21 2.52
C PHE A 95 -2.91 15.34 2.70
N GLU A 96 -3.56 15.01 1.59
CA GLU A 96 -4.74 14.16 1.54
C GLU A 96 -4.37 12.71 1.17
N GLU A 97 -5.34 11.80 1.29
CA GLU A 97 -5.15 10.43 0.79
C GLU A 97 -4.90 10.37 -0.72
N ALA A 98 -5.32 11.39 -1.47
CA ALA A 98 -4.97 11.51 -2.89
C ALA A 98 -3.46 11.67 -3.11
N ASP A 99 -2.77 12.37 -2.21
CA ASP A 99 -1.32 12.60 -2.25
C ASP A 99 -0.53 11.35 -1.88
N LYS A 100 -1.17 10.37 -1.22
CA LYS A 100 -0.61 9.05 -0.95
C LYS A 100 -0.10 8.37 -2.22
N LEU A 101 -0.86 8.52 -3.31
CA LEU A 101 -0.54 7.91 -4.59
C LEU A 101 0.84 8.35 -5.12
N PHE A 102 1.27 9.57 -4.81
CA PHE A 102 2.60 10.06 -5.18
C PHE A 102 3.72 9.22 -4.53
N PHE A 103 3.61 8.99 -3.21
CA PHE A 103 4.59 8.21 -2.47
C PHE A 103 4.55 6.73 -2.86
N ASP A 104 3.36 6.16 -3.04
CA ASP A 104 3.19 4.77 -3.50
C ASP A 104 3.84 4.55 -4.87
N GLN A 105 3.72 5.52 -5.79
CA GLN A 105 4.35 5.44 -7.11
C GLN A 105 5.88 5.52 -7.03
N ILE A 106 6.42 6.42 -6.19
CA ILE A 106 7.87 6.51 -5.97
C ILE A 106 8.39 5.19 -5.37
N GLU A 107 7.68 4.63 -4.40
CA GLU A 107 8.02 3.34 -3.79
C GLU A 107 8.02 2.21 -4.83
N ALA A 108 6.97 2.11 -5.65
CA ALA A 108 6.86 1.09 -6.69
C ALA A 108 8.02 1.17 -7.70
N GLU A 109 8.37 2.37 -8.16
CA GLU A 109 9.50 2.55 -9.09
C GLU A 109 10.85 2.17 -8.48
N LEU A 110 11.06 2.49 -7.19
CA LEU A 110 12.30 2.15 -6.50
C LEU A 110 12.38 0.65 -6.19
N LEU A 111 11.24 0.00 -5.95
CA LEU A 111 11.15 -1.45 -5.86
C LEU A 111 11.44 -2.13 -7.19
N GLU A 112 11.08 -1.54 -8.32
CA GLU A 112 11.37 -2.11 -9.64
C GLU A 112 12.85 -1.99 -10.05
N ASP A 113 13.60 -1.06 -9.47
CA ASP A 113 15.01 -0.82 -9.81
C ASP A 113 15.91 -2.02 -9.45
N GLU A 114 16.47 -2.67 -10.48
CA GLU A 114 17.33 -3.85 -10.32
C GLU A 114 18.60 -3.57 -9.52
N THR A 115 19.13 -2.35 -9.59
CA THR A 115 20.35 -1.99 -8.84
C THR A 115 20.06 -1.93 -7.35
N LEU A 116 18.91 -1.36 -6.96
CA LEU A 116 18.45 -1.33 -5.58
C LEU A 116 18.15 -2.74 -5.05
N LYS A 117 17.54 -3.62 -5.85
CA LYS A 117 17.30 -5.03 -5.48
C LYS A 117 18.60 -5.75 -5.14
N LEU A 118 19.60 -5.65 -6.01
CA LEU A 118 20.90 -6.31 -5.82
C LEU A 118 21.63 -5.75 -4.60
N GLN A 119 21.61 -4.42 -4.43
CA GLN A 119 22.24 -3.76 -3.30
C GLN A 119 21.55 -4.09 -1.97
N ALA A 120 20.22 -4.17 -1.93
CA ALA A 120 19.47 -4.53 -0.72
C ALA A 120 19.81 -5.93 -0.23
N LYS A 121 19.97 -6.89 -1.15
CA LYS A 121 20.32 -8.29 -0.82
C LYS A 121 21.80 -8.49 -0.47
N ALA A 122 22.69 -7.68 -1.05
CA ALA A 122 24.12 -7.79 -0.82
C ALA A 122 24.61 -7.01 0.41
N ASN A 123 23.91 -5.94 0.80
CA ASN A 123 24.40 -4.97 1.77
C ASN A 123 23.50 -4.82 3.00
N LYS A 124 24.09 -4.36 4.10
CA LYS A 124 23.35 -3.89 5.29
C LYS A 124 22.72 -2.53 5.00
N LEU A 125 21.67 -2.20 5.75
CA LEU A 125 20.90 -0.94 5.63
C LEU A 125 21.80 0.31 5.56
N ASP A 126 22.85 0.40 6.38
CA ASP A 126 23.77 1.56 6.40
C ASP A 126 24.48 1.79 5.05
N THR A 127 24.82 0.71 4.35
CA THR A 127 25.46 0.78 3.03
C THR A 127 24.43 0.97 1.93
N PHE A 128 23.25 0.35 2.07
CA PHE A 128 22.11 0.51 1.14
C PHE A 128 21.66 1.97 1.04
N LYS A 129 21.72 2.72 2.16
CA LYS A 129 21.37 4.15 2.21
C LYS A 129 22.04 4.95 1.10
N TYR A 130 23.31 4.75 0.82
CA TYR A 130 24.00 5.54 -0.20
C TYR A 130 23.46 5.31 -1.61
N ALA A 131 23.20 4.06 -1.98
CA ALA A 131 22.61 3.74 -3.28
C ALA A 131 21.14 4.17 -3.38
N PHE A 132 20.41 4.05 -2.26
CA PHE A 132 19.04 4.55 -2.16
C PHE A 132 18.96 6.06 -2.32
N ASP A 133 19.85 6.81 -1.66
CA ASP A 133 19.84 8.26 -1.65
C ASP A 133 19.92 8.86 -3.06
N ASP A 134 20.85 8.34 -3.88
CA ASP A 134 21.03 8.80 -5.26
C ASP A 134 19.80 8.48 -6.12
N LYS A 135 19.27 7.26 -5.98
CA LYS A 135 18.11 6.79 -6.75
C LYS A 135 16.82 7.49 -6.35
N PHE A 136 16.62 7.73 -5.06
CA PHE A 136 15.47 8.43 -4.53
C PHE A 136 15.40 9.85 -5.10
N ILE A 137 16.52 10.59 -5.09
CA ILE A 137 16.57 11.95 -5.64
C ILE A 137 16.34 11.94 -7.16
N GLU A 138 16.93 10.99 -7.90
CA GLU A 138 16.70 10.82 -9.33
C GLU A 138 15.20 10.65 -9.66
N LYS A 139 14.53 9.75 -8.94
CA LYS A 139 13.09 9.48 -9.12
C LYS A 139 12.20 10.65 -8.66
N LEU A 140 12.57 11.29 -7.56
CA LEU A 140 11.87 12.44 -7.02
C LEU A 140 11.88 13.61 -8.02
N ILE A 141 13.03 13.90 -8.64
CA ILE A 141 13.15 14.94 -9.68
C ILE A 141 12.32 14.56 -10.91
N GLY A 142 12.36 13.29 -11.33
CA GLY A 142 11.58 12.80 -12.48
C GLY A 142 10.06 12.92 -12.31
N ARG A 143 9.56 13.08 -11.07
CA ARG A 143 8.13 13.21 -10.74
C ARG A 143 7.74 14.60 -10.23
N MET A 144 8.62 15.59 -10.34
CA MET A 144 8.36 16.97 -9.91
C MET A 144 7.06 17.56 -10.49
N ASP A 145 6.78 17.32 -11.77
CA ASP A 145 5.65 17.92 -12.49
C ASP A 145 4.27 17.43 -12.00
N GLN A 146 4.22 16.30 -11.29
CA GLN A 146 2.95 15.70 -10.85
C GLN A 146 2.51 16.19 -9.47
N ASN A 147 3.46 16.53 -8.59
CA ASN A 147 3.20 16.94 -7.21
C ASN A 147 4.24 17.96 -6.73
N GLN A 148 4.14 19.17 -7.29
CA GLN A 148 5.12 20.23 -7.07
C GLN A 148 5.16 20.69 -5.60
N GLU A 149 4.01 20.78 -4.92
CA GLU A 149 3.94 21.22 -3.51
C GLU A 149 4.68 20.25 -2.57
N ILE A 150 4.49 18.94 -2.76
CA ILE A 150 5.19 17.90 -1.96
C ILE A 150 6.69 17.95 -2.24
N PHE A 151 7.06 18.06 -3.52
CA PHE A 151 8.45 18.15 -3.94
C PHE A 151 9.16 19.36 -3.32
N GLU A 152 8.55 20.54 -3.41
CA GLU A 152 9.06 21.78 -2.80
C GLU A 152 9.21 21.59 -1.29
N LYS A 153 8.22 21.01 -0.61
CA LYS A 153 8.29 20.72 0.83
C LYS A 153 9.47 19.80 1.19
N ILE A 154 9.71 18.76 0.39
CA ILE A 154 10.82 17.81 0.59
C ILE A 154 12.19 18.50 0.46
N LEU A 155 12.31 19.46 -0.45
CA LEU A 155 13.57 20.17 -0.69
C LEU A 155 13.79 21.35 0.27
N GLU A 156 12.74 22.10 0.58
CA GLU A 156 12.82 23.27 1.46
C GLU A 156 13.00 22.87 2.92
N ASP A 157 12.24 21.86 3.38
CA ASP A 157 12.31 21.36 4.75
C ASP A 157 13.16 20.09 4.81
N LYS A 158 14.42 20.28 5.22
CA LYS A 158 15.38 19.17 5.41
C LYS A 158 14.91 18.13 6.44
N ALA A 159 14.14 18.54 7.45
CA ALA A 159 13.62 17.62 8.45
C ALA A 159 12.47 16.79 7.85
N PHE A 160 11.58 17.43 7.08
CA PHE A 160 10.52 16.75 6.34
C PHE A 160 11.09 15.74 5.34
N GLY A 161 11.95 16.21 4.43
CA GLY A 161 12.56 15.36 3.42
C GLY A 161 13.41 14.25 4.01
N GLY A 162 14.12 14.52 5.11
CA GLY A 162 14.88 13.51 5.85
C GLY A 162 14.00 12.39 6.41
N LEU A 163 12.85 12.73 6.99
CA LEU A 163 11.91 11.77 7.57
C LEU A 163 11.26 10.91 6.48
N VAL A 164 10.76 11.53 5.41
CA VAL A 164 10.17 10.84 4.25
C VAL A 164 11.18 9.86 3.65
N LYS A 165 12.41 10.32 3.44
CA LYS A 165 13.49 9.54 2.86
C LYS A 165 13.86 8.34 3.74
N GLU A 166 14.03 8.54 5.04
CA GLU A 166 14.33 7.45 5.97
C GLU A 166 13.20 6.42 6.03
N PHE A 167 11.96 6.90 6.02
CA PHE A 167 10.79 6.05 6.01
C PHE A 167 10.74 5.15 4.77
N ILE A 168 10.79 5.75 3.58
CA ILE A 168 10.71 5.03 2.30
C ILE A 168 11.88 4.05 2.18
N MET A 169 13.09 4.47 2.59
CA MET A 169 14.27 3.61 2.60
C MET A 169 14.07 2.34 3.44
N LYS A 170 13.61 2.48 4.69
CA LYS A 170 13.38 1.33 5.58
C LYS A 170 12.33 0.39 5.01
N ARG A 171 11.25 0.95 4.46
CA ARG A 171 10.16 0.17 3.89
C ARG A 171 10.60 -0.64 2.67
N ILE A 172 11.29 -0.02 1.73
CA ILE A 172 11.85 -0.70 0.54
C ILE A 172 12.85 -1.76 0.96
N TYR A 173 13.77 -1.44 1.87
CA TYR A 173 14.76 -2.41 2.36
C TYR A 173 14.08 -3.64 2.98
N ASN A 174 13.02 -3.42 3.76
CA ASN A 174 12.26 -4.50 4.39
C ASN A 174 11.47 -5.33 3.37
N GLN A 175 10.84 -4.71 2.36
CA GLN A 175 10.13 -5.42 1.29
C GLN A 175 11.10 -6.25 0.43
N LEU A 176 12.23 -5.67 0.01
CA LEU A 176 13.23 -6.35 -0.83
C LEU A 176 13.92 -7.54 -0.14
N ASN A 177 13.95 -7.55 1.20
CA ASN A 177 14.50 -8.65 2.00
C ASN A 177 13.45 -9.64 2.52
N LYS A 178 12.16 -9.30 2.44
CA LYS A 178 11.06 -10.25 2.71
C LYS A 178 10.78 -11.17 1.50
N GLU A 179 11.19 -10.77 0.29
CA GLU A 179 11.18 -11.58 -0.95
C GLU A 179 12.40 -12.50 -1.13
#